data_AF-Q49544-F1
#
_entry.id   AF-Q49544-F1
#
_cell.length_a   1.000
_cell.length_b   1.000
_cell.length_c   1.000
_cell.angle_alpha   90.00
_cell.angle_beta   90.00
_cell.angle_gamma   90.00
#
_symmetry.space_group_name_H-M   'P 1'
#
loop_
_entity.id
_entity.type
_entity.pdbx_description
1 polymer ?
#
loop_
_entity_poly.entity_id
_entity_poly.type
_entity_poly.pdbx_seq_one_letter_code
_entity_poly.pdbx_strand_id
1 'polypeptide(L)'
;KKAWSKELAEIKADDDKKLAEENQKIQNGIAELTKLSKENSDLAQTIEETIAKLEKKFQIPKDFKEKLTSTIKLLNKKANEINTFVSTVSKKTEFVLEELESFKELNTLQFNEIKTEWAKVQEAWKNELTEINSIIKGVEELKKLSHEISEFSNSVKKTISELEKKFKIDDTTNKEEAKKFKNELENFADQLLNKSHEIDKFVTVTSARGDFSLSELESFKSFNTTWFNEMKSEWARVQEAWKDQLKEISTK
;
A
#
# COMPACT_ATOMS: atom_id res chain seq x y z
N LYS A 1 -12.63 -7.34 82.51
CA LYS A 1 -11.73 -6.38 81.82
C LYS A 1 -10.80 -7.03 80.79
N LYS A 2 -10.14 -8.18 81.05
CA LYS A 2 -9.23 -8.85 80.07
C LYS A 2 -9.90 -9.44 78.82
N ALA A 3 -11.15 -9.90 78.88
CA ALA A 3 -11.84 -10.47 77.72
C ALA A 3 -12.25 -9.39 76.70
N TRP A 4 -12.85 -8.29 77.17
CA TRP A 4 -13.22 -7.14 76.35
C TRP A 4 -12.04 -6.46 75.64
N SER A 5 -10.84 -6.46 76.26
CA SER A 5 -9.64 -5.91 75.60
C SER A 5 -9.11 -6.80 74.48
N LYS A 6 -9.44 -8.10 74.49
CA LYS A 6 -9.01 -9.05 73.45
C LYS A 6 -9.93 -8.96 72.23
N GLU A 7 -11.24 -8.96 72.44
CA GLU A 7 -12.24 -8.79 71.36
C GLU A 7 -12.06 -7.45 70.63
N LEU A 8 -11.81 -6.34 71.36
CA LEU A 8 -11.53 -5.03 70.73
C LEU A 8 -10.22 -5.02 69.94
N ALA A 9 -9.21 -5.77 70.38
CA ALA A 9 -7.94 -5.88 69.65
C ALA A 9 -8.09 -6.73 68.38
N GLU A 10 -8.91 -7.79 68.43
CA GLU A 10 -9.24 -8.63 67.27
C GLU A 10 -10.05 -7.84 66.22
N ILE A 11 -11.08 -7.08 66.62
CA ILE A 11 -11.86 -6.22 65.71
C ILE A 11 -10.96 -5.18 65.04
N LYS A 12 -10.09 -4.51 65.81
CA LYS A 12 -9.16 -3.52 65.25
C LYS A 12 -8.17 -4.14 64.27
N ALA A 13 -7.67 -5.35 64.56
CA ALA A 13 -6.75 -6.05 63.66
C ALA A 13 -7.43 -6.45 62.33
N ASP A 14 -8.70 -6.86 62.38
CA ASP A 14 -9.49 -7.16 61.18
C ASP A 14 -9.79 -5.90 60.35
N ASP A 15 -10.14 -4.78 61.00
CA ASP A 15 -10.35 -3.49 60.34
C ASP A 15 -9.07 -2.96 59.69
N ASP A 16 -7.93 -3.00 60.41
CA ASP A 16 -6.62 -2.57 59.91
C ASP A 16 -6.19 -3.43 58.70
N LYS A 17 -6.48 -4.75 58.74
CA LYS A 17 -6.20 -5.67 57.62
C LYS A 17 -7.05 -5.33 56.39
N LYS A 18 -8.36 -5.12 56.58
CA LYS A 18 -9.26 -4.76 55.48
C LYS A 18 -8.86 -3.44 54.83
N LEU A 19 -8.49 -2.45 55.64
CA LEU A 19 -7.99 -1.16 55.17
C LEU A 19 -6.68 -1.30 54.36
N ALA A 20 -5.76 -2.16 54.82
CA ALA A 20 -4.52 -2.44 54.10
C ALA A 20 -4.77 -3.10 52.73
N GLU A 21 -5.70 -4.06 52.66
CA GLU A 21 -6.10 -4.73 51.42
C GLU A 21 -6.75 -3.76 50.43
N GLU A 22 -7.66 -2.90 50.89
CA GLU A 22 -8.29 -1.86 50.06
C GLU A 22 -7.27 -0.84 49.54
N ASN A 23 -6.36 -0.38 50.41
CA ASN A 23 -5.28 0.52 50.02
C ASN A 23 -4.37 -0.10 48.95
N GLN A 24 -4.03 -1.39 49.09
CA GLN A 24 -3.23 -2.09 48.09
C GLN A 24 -3.96 -2.19 46.74
N LYS A 25 -5.27 -2.47 46.73
CA LYS A 25 -6.08 -2.48 45.50
C LYS A 25 -6.12 -1.12 44.83
N ILE A 26 -6.25 -0.04 45.61
CA ILE A 26 -6.22 1.34 45.11
C ILE A 26 -4.88 1.64 44.44
N GLN A 27 -3.76 1.30 45.08
CA GLN A 27 -2.42 1.51 44.50
C GLN A 27 -2.23 0.73 43.20
N ASN A 28 -2.69 -0.52 43.13
CA ASN A 28 -2.64 -1.31 41.91
C ASN A 28 -3.49 -0.69 40.79
N GLY A 29 -4.72 -0.27 41.11
CA GLY A 29 -5.60 0.39 40.12
C GLY A 29 -5.04 1.72 39.61
N ILE A 30 -4.39 2.51 40.48
CA ILE A 30 -3.66 3.73 40.08
C ILE A 30 -2.52 3.41 39.10
N ALA A 31 -1.75 2.36 39.37
CA ALA A 31 -0.65 1.94 38.49
C ALA A 31 -1.17 1.49 37.12
N GLU A 32 -2.25 0.71 37.08
CA GLU A 32 -2.92 0.29 35.85
C GLU A 32 -3.46 1.47 35.04
N LEU A 33 -4.12 2.44 35.69
CA LEU A 33 -4.59 3.66 35.04
C LEU A 33 -3.44 4.52 34.51
N THR A 34 -2.35 4.66 35.28
CA THR A 34 -1.16 5.41 34.82
C THR A 34 -0.57 4.76 33.57
N LYS A 35 -0.49 3.42 33.54
CA LYS A 35 -0.07 2.68 32.35
C LYS A 35 -1.02 2.92 31.18
N LEU A 36 -2.34 2.85 31.41
CA LEU A 36 -3.35 3.09 30.37
C LEU A 36 -3.28 4.51 29.81
N SER A 37 -3.02 5.52 30.65
CA SER A 37 -2.80 6.90 30.17
C SER A 37 -1.59 6.96 29.24
N LYS A 38 -0.49 6.28 29.57
CA LYS A 38 0.70 6.26 28.73
C LYS A 38 0.41 5.58 27.39
N GLU A 39 -0.27 4.44 27.41
CA GLU A 39 -0.63 3.71 26.19
C GLU A 39 -1.54 4.54 25.26
N ASN A 40 -2.44 5.36 25.81
CA ASN A 40 -3.22 6.32 25.03
C ASN A 40 -2.34 7.35 24.31
N SER A 41 -1.40 7.98 25.03
CA SER A 41 -0.48 8.97 24.47
C SER A 41 0.47 8.36 23.43
N ASP A 42 1.02 7.17 23.71
CA ASP A 42 1.94 6.46 22.81
C ASP A 42 1.22 6.10 21.49
N LEU A 43 -0.05 5.67 21.57
CA LEU A 43 -0.86 5.40 20.36
C LEU A 43 -1.15 6.68 19.57
N ALA A 44 -1.49 7.79 20.25
CA ALA A 44 -1.71 9.08 19.59
C ALA A 44 -0.48 9.51 18.80
N GLN A 45 0.71 9.45 19.42
CA GLN A 45 1.98 9.75 18.75
C GLN A 45 2.25 8.81 17.57
N THR A 46 1.98 7.51 17.73
CA THR A 46 2.15 6.53 16.65
C THR A 46 1.28 6.88 15.43
N ILE A 47 0.04 7.31 15.64
CA ILE A 47 -0.86 7.74 14.57
C ILE A 47 -0.31 9.01 13.91
N GLU A 48 0.13 10.01 14.68
CA GLU A 48 0.74 11.24 14.15
C GLU A 48 1.96 10.95 13.27
N GLU A 49 2.89 10.12 13.74
CA GLU A 49 4.07 9.72 12.99
C GLU A 49 3.71 8.94 11.72
N THR A 50 2.65 8.12 11.78
CA THR A 50 2.14 7.39 10.61
C THR A 50 1.63 8.38 9.58
N ILE A 51 0.77 9.32 9.95
CA ILE A 51 0.30 10.39 9.04
C ILE A 51 1.48 11.10 8.38
N ALA A 52 2.46 11.56 9.17
CA ALA A 52 3.61 12.28 8.64
C ALA A 52 4.48 11.44 7.67
N LYS A 53 4.62 10.13 7.92
CA LYS A 53 5.30 9.21 6.99
C LYS A 53 4.51 9.01 5.70
N LEU A 54 3.18 8.94 5.79
CA LEU A 54 2.30 8.75 4.64
C LEU A 54 2.26 9.99 3.75
N GLU A 55 2.16 11.18 4.33
CA GLU A 55 2.12 12.45 3.57
C GLU A 55 3.40 12.72 2.76
N LYS A 56 4.53 12.09 3.11
CA LYS A 56 5.76 12.18 2.32
C LYS A 56 5.68 11.42 0.98
N LYS A 57 4.77 10.45 0.88
CA LYS A 57 4.69 9.53 -0.27
C LYS A 57 3.35 9.62 -1.00
N PHE A 58 2.29 10.00 -0.30
CA PHE A 58 0.93 9.92 -0.79
C PHE A 58 0.13 11.15 -0.37
N GLN A 59 -0.81 11.56 -1.22
CA GLN A 59 -1.82 12.53 -0.83
C GLN A 59 -2.94 11.81 -0.07
N ILE A 60 -3.03 12.05 1.24
CA ILE A 60 -4.04 11.44 2.09
C ILE A 60 -5.38 12.16 1.86
N PRO A 61 -6.50 11.43 1.62
CA PRO A 61 -7.82 12.02 1.53
C PRO A 61 -8.15 12.86 2.77
N LYS A 62 -8.71 14.06 2.55
CA LYS A 62 -9.00 15.03 3.61
C LYS A 62 -9.85 14.43 4.73
N ASP A 63 -10.94 13.74 4.37
CA ASP A 63 -11.87 13.15 5.34
C ASP A 63 -11.21 12.06 6.18
N PHE A 64 -10.29 11.28 5.60
CA PHE A 64 -9.53 10.26 6.31
C PHE A 64 -8.53 10.91 7.28
N LYS A 65 -7.82 11.95 6.84
CA LYS A 65 -6.92 12.73 7.71
C LYS A 65 -7.67 13.38 8.88
N GLU A 66 -8.87 13.92 8.65
CA GLU A 66 -9.71 14.49 9.69
C GLU A 66 -10.14 13.44 10.73
N LYS A 67 -10.49 12.23 10.29
CA LYS A 67 -10.78 11.10 11.19
C LYS A 67 -9.58 10.75 12.06
N LEU A 68 -8.40 10.56 11.46
CA LEU A 68 -7.18 10.23 12.22
C LEU A 68 -6.80 11.32 13.22
N THR A 69 -6.90 12.59 12.81
CA THR A 69 -6.65 13.74 13.69
C THR A 69 -7.66 13.79 14.85
N SER A 70 -8.91 13.42 14.61
CA SER A 70 -9.94 13.34 15.65
C SER A 70 -9.66 12.21 16.64
N THR A 71 -9.18 11.05 16.16
CA THR A 71 -8.73 9.94 17.02
C THR A 71 -7.55 10.34 17.90
N ILE A 72 -6.55 11.02 17.34
CA ILE A 72 -5.41 11.58 18.11
C ILE A 72 -5.90 12.50 19.24
N LYS A 73 -6.82 13.43 18.92
CA LYS A 73 -7.41 14.33 19.93
C LYS A 73 -8.14 13.57 21.02
N LEU A 74 -8.90 12.52 20.66
CA LEU A 74 -9.63 11.69 21.62
C LEU A 74 -8.67 10.94 22.56
N LEU A 75 -7.62 10.32 22.02
CA LEU A 75 -6.61 9.60 22.80
C LEU A 75 -5.89 10.53 23.78
N ASN A 76 -5.43 11.70 23.32
CA ASN A 76 -4.78 12.69 24.17
C ASN A 76 -5.73 13.24 25.25
N LYS A 77 -7.01 13.45 24.92
CA LYS A 77 -8.03 13.83 25.90
C LYS A 77 -8.18 12.74 26.98
N LYS A 78 -8.26 11.47 26.58
CA LYS A 78 -8.39 10.32 27.50
C LYS A 78 -7.18 10.17 28.40
N ALA A 79 -5.97 10.28 27.87
CA ALA A 79 -4.75 10.30 28.68
C ALA A 79 -4.80 11.39 29.77
N ASN A 80 -5.22 12.61 29.40
CA ASN A 80 -5.34 13.72 30.35
C ASN A 80 -6.45 13.51 31.39
N GLU A 81 -7.61 12.97 30.99
CA GLU A 81 -8.71 12.59 31.90
C GLU A 81 -8.21 11.57 32.94
N ILE A 82 -7.49 10.53 32.50
CA ILE A 82 -6.92 9.49 33.38
C ILE A 82 -5.87 10.08 34.33
N ASN A 83 -4.94 10.90 33.83
CA ASN A 83 -3.91 11.53 34.68
C ASN A 83 -4.52 12.44 35.75
N THR A 84 -5.56 13.19 35.38
CA THR A 84 -6.29 14.06 36.32
C THR A 84 -6.99 13.23 37.40
N PHE A 85 -7.64 12.13 37.00
CA PHE A 85 -8.28 11.21 37.92
C PHE A 85 -7.25 10.59 38.89
N VAL A 86 -6.16 10.02 38.36
CA VAL A 86 -5.07 9.44 39.16
C VAL A 86 -4.52 10.46 40.17
N SER A 87 -4.21 11.68 39.73
CA SER A 87 -3.71 12.74 40.63
C SER A 87 -4.70 13.09 41.74
N THR A 88 -6.00 13.02 41.46
CA THR A 88 -7.07 13.27 42.42
C THR A 88 -7.18 12.13 43.44
N VAL A 89 -7.20 10.88 42.98
CA VAL A 89 -7.29 9.70 43.85
C VAL A 89 -6.07 9.61 44.77
N SER A 90 -4.85 9.86 44.27
CA SER A 90 -3.63 9.80 45.09
C SER A 90 -3.57 10.84 46.22
N LYS A 91 -4.41 11.88 46.19
CA LYS A 91 -4.44 12.96 47.20
C LYS A 91 -5.63 12.85 48.16
N LYS A 92 -6.63 12.04 47.83
CA LYS A 92 -7.82 11.87 48.68
C LYS A 92 -7.51 10.94 49.84
N THR A 93 -7.99 11.31 51.02
CA THR A 93 -7.93 10.47 52.23
C THR A 93 -9.05 9.43 52.30
N GLU A 94 -10.15 9.66 51.58
CA GLU A 94 -11.29 8.74 51.47
C GLU A 94 -11.65 8.59 49.99
N PHE A 95 -11.60 7.36 49.47
CA PHE A 95 -11.97 7.04 48.10
C PHE A 95 -12.68 5.69 48.06
N VAL A 96 -13.77 5.59 47.29
CA VAL A 96 -14.54 4.35 47.16
C VAL A 96 -13.90 3.49 46.07
N LEU A 97 -13.41 2.30 46.42
CA LEU A 97 -12.77 1.38 45.48
C LEU A 97 -13.61 1.13 44.21
N GLU A 98 -14.93 1.06 44.35
CA GLU A 98 -15.89 0.88 43.26
C GLU A 98 -15.83 1.99 42.19
N GLU A 99 -15.59 3.25 42.59
CA GLU A 99 -15.45 4.37 41.65
C GLU A 99 -14.17 4.22 40.80
N LEU A 100 -13.08 3.72 41.40
CA LEU A 100 -11.81 3.46 40.71
C LEU A 100 -11.96 2.30 39.73
N GLU A 101 -12.60 1.22 40.17
CA GLU A 101 -12.86 0.04 39.33
C GLU A 101 -13.73 0.41 38.14
N SER A 102 -14.84 1.13 38.36
CA SER A 102 -15.73 1.59 37.30
C SER A 102 -15.03 2.52 36.30
N PHE A 103 -14.23 3.48 36.79
CA PHE A 103 -13.47 4.39 35.93
C PHE A 103 -12.44 3.63 35.10
N LYS A 104 -11.76 2.65 35.70
CA LYS A 104 -10.78 1.80 35.02
C LYS A 104 -11.42 0.94 33.95
N GLU A 105 -12.52 0.26 34.26
CA GLU A 105 -13.24 -0.58 33.31
C GLU A 105 -13.69 0.21 32.08
N LEU A 106 -14.32 1.37 32.30
CA LEU A 106 -14.78 2.24 31.21
C LEU A 106 -13.63 2.71 30.31
N ASN A 107 -12.54 3.19 30.89
CA ASN A 107 -11.40 3.68 30.10
C ASN A 107 -10.68 2.54 29.38
N THR A 108 -10.61 1.35 29.99
CA THR A 108 -10.02 0.16 29.37
C THR A 108 -10.86 -0.29 28.16
N LEU A 109 -12.19 -0.33 28.31
CA LEU A 109 -13.11 -0.67 27.24
C LEU A 109 -12.95 0.30 26.05
N GLN A 110 -13.00 1.60 26.31
CA GLN A 110 -12.88 2.64 25.28
C GLN A 110 -11.51 2.59 24.57
N PHE A 111 -10.43 2.36 25.32
CA PHE A 111 -9.11 2.24 24.72
C PHE A 111 -8.99 1.00 23.82
N ASN A 112 -9.57 -0.13 24.24
CA ASN A 112 -9.59 -1.34 23.43
C ASN A 112 -10.39 -1.15 22.13
N GLU A 113 -11.53 -0.46 22.18
CA GLU A 113 -12.30 -0.10 20.97
C GLU A 113 -11.45 0.72 19.99
N ILE A 114 -10.73 1.74 20.47
CA ILE A 114 -9.85 2.57 19.64
C ILE A 114 -8.71 1.72 19.05
N LYS A 115 -8.10 0.81 19.83
CA LYS A 115 -7.06 -0.10 19.33
C LYS A 115 -7.58 -1.02 18.23
N THR A 116 -8.78 -1.57 18.39
CA THR A 116 -9.40 -2.43 17.38
C THR A 116 -9.65 -1.66 16.09
N GLU A 117 -10.18 -0.44 16.15
CA GLU A 117 -10.37 0.40 14.97
C GLU A 117 -9.05 0.80 14.32
N TRP A 118 -8.03 1.14 15.12
CA TRP A 118 -6.69 1.42 14.60
C TRP A 118 -6.07 0.22 13.88
N ALA A 119 -6.21 -0.99 14.42
CA ALA A 119 -5.72 -2.20 13.76
C ALA A 119 -6.40 -2.43 12.40
N LYS A 120 -7.71 -2.16 12.29
CA LYS A 120 -8.43 -2.22 11.00
C LYS A 120 -7.88 -1.20 10.00
N VAL A 121 -7.60 0.02 10.46
CA VAL A 121 -7.00 1.07 9.63
C VAL A 121 -5.60 0.66 9.14
N GLN A 122 -4.77 0.09 10.01
CA GLN A 122 -3.44 -0.40 9.63
C GLN A 122 -3.53 -1.51 8.58
N GLU A 123 -4.45 -2.46 8.73
CA GLU A 123 -4.64 -3.55 7.77
C GLU A 123 -5.17 -3.04 6.43
N ALA A 124 -6.18 -2.16 6.43
CA ALA A 124 -6.69 -1.53 5.21
C ALA A 124 -5.57 -0.78 4.46
N TRP A 125 -4.77 0.00 5.18
CA TRP A 125 -3.63 0.72 4.60
C TRP A 125 -2.57 -0.21 4.02
N LYS A 126 -2.24 -1.30 4.72
CA LYS A 126 -1.28 -2.30 4.23
C LYS A 126 -1.76 -2.94 2.91
N ASN A 127 -3.06 -3.18 2.78
CA ASN A 127 -3.65 -3.71 1.56
C ASN A 127 -3.59 -2.67 0.43
N GLU A 128 -3.97 -1.42 0.69
CA GLU A 128 -3.83 -0.32 -0.29
C GLU A 128 -2.39 -0.14 -0.76
N LEU A 129 -1.42 -0.16 0.15
CA LEU A 129 0.00 -0.04 -0.20
C LEU A 129 0.48 -1.21 -1.08
N THR A 130 -0.02 -2.42 -0.83
CA THR A 130 0.30 -3.61 -1.62
C THR A 130 -0.27 -3.49 -3.04
N GLU A 131 -1.49 -2.98 -3.16
CA GLU A 131 -2.13 -2.70 -4.45
C GLU A 131 -1.37 -1.62 -5.23
N ILE A 132 -1.04 -0.49 -4.60
CA ILE A 132 -0.26 0.59 -5.21
C ILE A 132 1.10 0.09 -5.70
N ASN A 133 1.84 -0.68 -4.88
CA ASN A 133 3.13 -1.23 -5.29
C ASN A 133 2.99 -2.18 -6.48
N SER A 134 1.90 -2.97 -6.53
CA SER A 134 1.61 -3.86 -7.65
C SER A 134 1.28 -3.07 -8.93
N ILE A 135 0.56 -1.96 -8.80
CA ILE A 135 0.28 -1.03 -9.91
C ILE A 135 1.57 -0.41 -10.43
N ILE A 136 2.42 0.13 -9.55
CA ILE A 136 3.72 0.72 -9.93
C ILE A 136 4.56 -0.29 -10.70
N LYS A 137 4.69 -1.52 -10.18
CA LYS A 137 5.43 -2.59 -10.83
C LYS A 137 4.83 -2.95 -12.19
N GLY A 138 3.51 -3.08 -12.29
CA GLY A 138 2.84 -3.38 -13.56
C GLY A 138 3.02 -2.28 -14.60
N VAL A 139 3.04 -1.01 -14.18
CA VAL A 139 3.34 0.14 -15.03
C VAL A 139 4.79 0.10 -15.54
N GLU A 140 5.76 -0.24 -14.69
CA GLU A 140 7.16 -0.41 -15.10
C GLU A 140 7.33 -1.54 -16.11
N GLU A 141 6.65 -2.68 -15.90
CA GLU A 141 6.63 -3.80 -16.84
C GLU A 141 6.03 -3.39 -18.19
N LEU A 142 4.96 -2.59 -18.21
CA LEU A 142 4.37 -2.06 -19.44
C LEU A 142 5.29 -1.09 -20.17
N LYS A 143 6.00 -0.21 -19.46
CA LYS A 143 7.01 0.67 -20.07
C LYS A 143 8.11 -0.14 -20.75
N LYS A 144 8.58 -1.20 -20.09
CA LYS A 144 9.56 -2.11 -20.66
C LYS A 144 9.03 -2.81 -21.90
N LEU A 145 7.80 -3.33 -21.84
CA LEU A 145 7.15 -3.98 -22.98
C LEU A 145 7.00 -3.02 -24.17
N SER A 146 6.55 -1.78 -23.93
CA SER A 146 6.47 -0.75 -24.98
C SER A 146 7.82 -0.51 -25.64
N HIS A 147 8.87 -0.35 -24.84
CA HIS A 147 10.23 -0.15 -25.33
C HIS A 147 10.70 -1.34 -26.19
N GLU A 148 10.51 -2.58 -25.71
CA GLU A 148 10.86 -3.79 -26.45
C GLU A 148 10.10 -3.88 -27.79
N ILE A 149 8.82 -3.51 -27.82
CA ILE A 149 8.02 -3.47 -29.07
C ILE A 149 8.57 -2.42 -30.04
N SER A 150 8.92 -1.23 -29.54
CA SER A 150 9.50 -0.16 -30.37
C SER A 150 10.86 -0.57 -30.94
N GLU A 151 11.73 -1.17 -30.13
CA GLU A 151 13.03 -1.68 -30.60
C GLU A 151 12.85 -2.78 -31.66
N PHE A 152 11.87 -3.66 -31.46
CA PHE A 152 11.54 -4.69 -32.43
C PHE A 152 11.04 -4.10 -33.75
N SER A 153 10.15 -3.10 -33.71
CA SER A 153 9.73 -2.35 -34.90
C SER A 153 10.93 -1.75 -35.66
N ASN A 154 11.84 -1.09 -34.93
CA ASN A 154 13.04 -0.49 -35.52
C ASN A 154 13.96 -1.54 -36.18
N SER A 155 14.09 -2.73 -35.57
CA SER A 155 14.83 -3.85 -36.15
C SER A 155 14.22 -4.35 -37.46
N VAL A 156 12.89 -4.44 -37.53
CA VAL A 156 12.17 -4.77 -38.77
C VAL A 156 12.42 -3.70 -39.83
N LYS A 157 12.26 -2.41 -39.51
CA LYS A 157 12.52 -1.29 -40.44
C LYS A 157 13.95 -1.30 -40.98
N LYS A 158 14.93 -1.64 -40.14
CA LYS A 158 16.32 -1.82 -40.55
C LYS A 158 16.46 -2.96 -41.57
N THR A 159 15.82 -4.10 -41.31
CA THR A 159 15.81 -5.26 -42.22
C THR A 159 15.22 -4.89 -43.58
N ILE A 160 14.11 -4.14 -43.61
CA ILE A 160 13.49 -3.61 -44.83
C ILE A 160 14.48 -2.73 -45.60
N SER A 161 15.13 -1.78 -44.92
CA SER A 161 16.10 -0.87 -45.55
C SER A 161 17.30 -1.60 -46.16
N GLU A 162 17.74 -2.71 -45.57
CA GLU A 162 18.82 -3.55 -46.10
C GLU A 162 18.37 -4.35 -47.33
N LEU A 163 17.14 -4.89 -47.31
CA LEU A 163 16.52 -5.56 -48.45
C LEU A 163 16.42 -4.62 -49.67
N GLU A 164 15.93 -3.39 -49.46
CA GLU A 164 15.81 -2.38 -50.52
C GLU A 164 17.14 -2.10 -51.21
N LYS A 165 18.20 -1.84 -50.41
CA LYS A 165 19.55 -1.55 -50.91
C LYS A 165 20.12 -2.71 -51.72
N LYS A 166 19.92 -3.94 -51.24
CA LYS A 166 20.52 -5.12 -51.87
C LYS A 166 19.82 -5.50 -53.17
N PHE A 167 18.49 -5.48 -53.19
CA PHE A 167 17.71 -5.97 -54.31
C PHE A 167 17.34 -4.87 -55.32
N LYS A 168 17.74 -3.61 -55.05
CA LYS A 168 17.42 -2.43 -55.87
C LYS A 168 15.92 -2.33 -56.12
N ILE A 169 15.14 -2.51 -55.06
CA ILE A 169 13.67 -2.37 -55.14
C ILE A 169 13.40 -0.87 -55.20
N ASP A 170 13.25 -0.33 -56.41
CA ASP A 170 12.84 1.05 -56.66
C ASP A 170 11.46 1.09 -57.32
N ASP A 171 10.85 2.28 -57.39
CA ASP A 171 9.52 2.45 -58.01
C ASP A 171 9.49 2.04 -59.50
N THR A 172 10.65 1.91 -60.16
CA THR A 172 10.80 1.68 -61.60
C THR A 172 11.07 0.24 -62.02
N THR A 173 11.29 -0.70 -61.09
CA THR A 173 11.60 -2.10 -61.40
C THR A 173 10.34 -3.00 -61.40
N ASN A 174 10.20 -3.86 -62.43
CA ASN A 174 9.12 -4.85 -62.64
C ASN A 174 9.17 -6.04 -61.65
N LYS A 175 9.27 -5.79 -60.35
CA LYS A 175 9.24 -6.82 -59.30
C LYS A 175 8.09 -6.56 -58.34
N GLU A 176 6.88 -6.69 -58.87
CA GLU A 176 5.63 -6.42 -58.15
C GLU A 176 5.52 -7.23 -56.83
N GLU A 177 6.00 -8.47 -56.83
CA GLU A 177 6.06 -9.33 -55.64
C GLU A 177 7.00 -8.79 -54.56
N ALA A 178 8.15 -8.21 -54.94
CA ALA A 178 9.10 -7.63 -54.00
C ALA A 178 8.57 -6.31 -53.38
N LYS A 179 7.85 -5.50 -54.18
CA LYS A 179 7.14 -4.31 -53.68
C LYS A 179 6.02 -4.69 -52.73
N LYS A 180 5.23 -5.71 -53.08
CA LYS A 180 4.15 -6.22 -52.21
C LYS A 180 4.70 -6.72 -50.87
N PHE A 181 5.76 -7.52 -50.90
CA PHE A 181 6.42 -8.01 -49.70
C PHE A 181 6.96 -6.87 -48.83
N LYS A 182 7.64 -5.89 -49.44
CA LYS A 182 8.10 -4.69 -48.74
C LYS A 182 6.94 -3.99 -48.01
N ASN A 183 5.84 -3.71 -48.70
CA ASN A 183 4.68 -3.04 -48.10
C ASN A 183 4.08 -3.84 -46.94
N GLU A 184 4.06 -5.17 -47.03
CA GLU A 184 3.62 -6.05 -45.93
C GLU A 184 4.53 -5.92 -44.70
N LEU A 185 5.85 -5.85 -44.90
CA LEU A 185 6.81 -5.64 -43.81
C LEU A 185 6.72 -4.24 -43.20
N GLU A 186 6.54 -3.21 -44.01
CA GLU A 186 6.37 -1.83 -43.54
C GLU A 186 5.10 -1.72 -42.68
N ASN A 187 3.99 -2.28 -43.15
CA ASN A 187 2.74 -2.34 -42.39
C ASN A 187 2.91 -3.12 -41.07
N PHE A 188 3.66 -4.22 -41.07
CA PHE A 188 3.98 -4.97 -39.85
C PHE A 188 4.79 -4.12 -38.85
N ALA A 189 5.81 -3.42 -39.33
CA ALA A 189 6.62 -2.54 -38.49
C ALA A 189 5.81 -1.36 -37.92
N ASP A 190 4.93 -0.79 -38.72
CA ASP A 190 4.06 0.32 -38.28
C ASP A 190 2.99 -0.14 -37.28
N GLN A 191 2.45 -1.36 -37.42
CA GLN A 191 1.57 -1.96 -36.40
C GLN A 191 2.28 -2.10 -35.04
N LEU A 192 3.54 -2.56 -35.04
CA LEU A 192 4.37 -2.62 -33.83
C LEU A 192 4.56 -1.23 -33.20
N LEU A 193 4.95 -0.25 -34.00
CA LEU A 193 5.20 1.11 -33.51
C LEU A 193 3.93 1.75 -32.94
N ASN A 194 2.81 1.62 -33.65
CA ASN A 194 1.50 2.09 -33.18
C ASN A 194 1.12 1.43 -31.85
N LYS A 195 1.36 0.12 -31.69
CA LYS A 195 1.07 -0.57 -30.44
C LYS A 195 1.94 -0.10 -29.28
N SER A 196 3.24 0.12 -29.50
CA SER A 196 4.13 0.72 -28.49
C SER A 196 3.58 2.09 -28.03
N HIS A 197 3.18 2.95 -28.96
CA HIS A 197 2.58 4.24 -28.62
C HIS A 197 1.23 4.12 -27.86
N GLU A 198 0.39 3.14 -28.19
CA GLU A 198 -0.82 2.85 -27.41
C GLU A 198 -0.50 2.49 -25.96
N ILE A 199 0.51 1.63 -25.74
CA ILE A 199 0.95 1.23 -24.39
C ILE A 199 1.54 2.44 -23.64
N ASP A 200 2.37 3.26 -24.28
CA ASP A 200 2.92 4.47 -23.66
C ASP A 200 1.84 5.47 -23.26
N LYS A 201 0.84 5.66 -24.12
CA LYS A 201 -0.31 6.53 -23.85
C LYS A 201 -1.10 6.00 -22.67
N PHE A 202 -1.37 4.69 -22.63
CA PHE A 202 -2.04 4.04 -21.51
C PHE A 202 -1.27 4.27 -20.21
N VAL A 203 0.02 3.96 -20.18
CA VAL A 203 0.89 4.17 -19.01
C VAL A 203 0.88 5.62 -18.53
N THR A 204 0.93 6.58 -19.46
CA THR A 204 0.92 8.02 -19.14
C THR A 204 -0.41 8.42 -18.49
N VAL A 205 -1.54 7.96 -19.03
CA VAL A 205 -2.87 8.22 -18.47
C VAL A 205 -3.02 7.57 -17.11
N THR A 206 -2.63 6.30 -16.96
CA THR A 206 -2.68 5.56 -15.70
C THR A 206 -1.80 6.18 -14.63
N SER A 207 -0.65 6.75 -14.99
CA SER A 207 0.22 7.45 -14.03
C SER A 207 -0.37 8.78 -13.55
N ALA A 208 -1.29 9.37 -14.33
CA ALA A 208 -1.94 10.66 -14.02
C ALA A 208 -3.31 10.52 -13.35
N ARG A 209 -3.95 9.35 -13.48
CA ARG A 209 -5.29 9.05 -12.94
C ARG A 209 -5.16 8.17 -11.69
N GLY A 210 -5.67 8.65 -10.56
CA GLY A 210 -5.62 7.95 -9.27
C GLY A 210 -6.71 6.89 -9.07
N ASP A 211 -7.59 6.67 -10.04
CA ASP A 211 -8.79 5.82 -9.97
C ASP A 211 -8.69 4.52 -10.78
N PHE A 212 -7.48 4.16 -11.20
CA PHE A 212 -7.24 2.99 -12.05
C PHE A 212 -7.12 1.69 -11.24
N SER A 213 -7.78 0.61 -11.68
CA SER A 213 -7.79 -0.66 -10.94
C SER A 213 -6.62 -1.58 -11.33
N LEU A 214 -6.13 -2.36 -10.35
CA LEU A 214 -5.09 -3.37 -10.60
C LEU A 214 -5.54 -4.43 -11.63
N SER A 215 -6.82 -4.80 -11.64
CA SER A 215 -7.36 -5.82 -12.56
C SER A 215 -7.34 -5.35 -14.02
N GLU A 216 -7.65 -4.07 -14.27
CA GLU A 216 -7.50 -3.46 -15.60
C GLU A 216 -6.04 -3.44 -16.03
N LEU A 217 -5.10 -3.17 -15.12
CA LEU A 217 -3.66 -3.17 -15.41
C LEU A 217 -3.20 -4.54 -15.89
N GLU A 218 -3.55 -5.57 -15.13
CA GLU A 218 -3.13 -6.94 -15.38
C GLU A 218 -3.74 -7.48 -16.67
N SER A 219 -5.00 -7.14 -16.94
CA SER A 219 -5.69 -7.49 -18.19
C SER A 219 -5.02 -6.83 -19.39
N PHE A 220 -4.75 -5.53 -19.32
CA PHE A 220 -4.08 -4.79 -20.41
C PHE A 220 -2.66 -5.34 -20.65
N LYS A 221 -1.90 -5.61 -19.58
CA LYS A 221 -0.56 -6.21 -19.68
C LYS A 221 -0.58 -7.59 -20.30
N SER A 222 -1.49 -8.46 -19.85
CA SER A 222 -1.62 -9.83 -20.36
C SER A 222 -1.95 -9.84 -21.85
N PHE A 223 -2.91 -9.02 -22.27
CA PHE A 223 -3.31 -8.86 -23.67
C PHE A 223 -2.13 -8.43 -24.55
N ASN A 224 -1.44 -7.35 -24.17
CA ASN A 224 -0.34 -6.82 -24.97
C ASN A 224 0.88 -7.74 -25.01
N THR A 225 1.16 -8.46 -23.91
CA THR A 225 2.24 -9.45 -23.87
C THR A 225 1.97 -10.61 -24.82
N THR A 226 0.74 -11.13 -24.82
CA THR A 226 0.31 -12.22 -25.70
C THR A 226 0.41 -11.80 -27.17
N TRP A 227 -0.16 -10.64 -27.49
CA TRP A 227 -0.10 -10.06 -28.82
C TRP A 227 1.35 -9.88 -29.31
N PHE A 228 2.26 -9.39 -28.47
CA PHE A 228 3.65 -9.19 -28.88
C PHE A 228 4.38 -10.51 -29.12
N ASN A 229 4.07 -11.56 -28.36
CA ASN A 229 4.62 -12.89 -28.60
C ASN A 229 4.12 -13.52 -29.91
N GLU A 230 2.87 -13.27 -30.27
CA GLU A 230 2.32 -13.65 -31.58
C GLU A 230 3.07 -12.93 -32.71
N MET A 231 3.28 -11.61 -32.58
CA MET A 231 4.02 -10.83 -33.59
C MET A 231 5.46 -11.30 -33.76
N LYS A 232 6.17 -11.63 -32.66
CA LYS A 232 7.50 -12.24 -32.73
C LYS A 232 7.48 -13.59 -33.47
N SER A 233 6.43 -14.38 -33.28
CA SER A 233 6.26 -15.67 -33.96
C SER A 233 5.98 -15.49 -35.45
N GLU A 234 5.14 -14.54 -35.83
CA GLU A 234 4.89 -14.22 -37.24
C GLU A 234 6.15 -13.69 -37.93
N TRP A 235 6.92 -12.82 -37.25
CA TRP A 235 8.20 -12.38 -37.77
C TRP A 235 9.19 -13.54 -37.99
N ALA A 236 9.26 -14.49 -37.05
CA ALA A 236 10.11 -15.67 -37.22
C ALA A 236 9.70 -16.51 -38.44
N ARG A 237 8.38 -16.64 -38.72
CA ARG A 237 7.89 -17.31 -39.93
C ARG A 237 8.26 -16.55 -41.20
N VAL A 238 8.15 -15.22 -41.18
CA VAL A 238 8.59 -14.37 -42.29
C VAL A 238 10.08 -14.55 -42.53
N GLN A 239 10.90 -14.54 -41.48
CA GLN A 239 12.34 -14.75 -41.60
C GLN A 239 12.69 -16.14 -42.17
N GLU A 240 11.96 -17.19 -41.79
CA GLU A 240 12.19 -18.53 -42.33
C GLU A 240 11.72 -18.66 -43.79
N ALA A 241 10.56 -18.10 -44.12
CA ALA A 241 10.04 -18.12 -45.50
C ALA A 241 10.95 -17.38 -46.48
N TRP A 242 11.65 -16.34 -46.00
CA TRP A 242 12.56 -15.51 -46.79
C TRP A 242 14.04 -15.73 -46.44
N LYS A 243 14.34 -16.88 -45.83
CA LYS A 243 15.67 -17.16 -45.29
C LYS A 243 16.75 -17.11 -46.34
N ASP A 244 16.48 -17.53 -47.57
CA ASP A 244 17.48 -17.54 -48.63
C ASP A 244 17.76 -16.12 -49.13
N GLN A 245 16.74 -15.29 -49.28
CA GLN A 245 16.87 -13.87 -49.60
C GLN A 245 17.56 -13.08 -48.48
N LEU A 246 17.29 -13.43 -47.22
CA LEU A 246 17.91 -12.83 -46.03
C LEU A 246 19.37 -13.31 -45.82
N LYS A 247 19.69 -14.59 -46.10
CA LYS A 247 21.06 -15.13 -46.05
C LYS A 247 21.98 -14.39 -47.01
N GLU A 248 21.49 -14.05 -48.19
CA GLU A 248 22.27 -13.28 -49.14
C GLU A 248 22.63 -11.89 -48.57
N ILE A 249 21.78 -11.27 -47.73
CA ILE A 249 22.09 -9.99 -47.06
C ILE A 249 23.18 -10.17 -45.99
N SER A 250 23.16 -11.30 -45.28
CA SER A 250 24.06 -11.58 -44.14
C SER A 250 25.48 -12.06 -44.54
N THR A 251 25.75 -12.27 -45.82
CA THR A 251 27.03 -12.82 -46.35
C THR A 251 28.00 -11.76 -46.90
N LYS A 252 27.93 -10.53 -46.40
CA LYS A 252 28.94 -9.47 -46.62
C LYS A 252 29.48 -8.98 -45.29
#